data_AF-A0A150PTV4-F1
#
_entry.id   AF-A0A150PTV4-F1
#
_cell.length_a   1.000
_cell.length_b   1.000
_cell.length_c   1.000
_cell.angle_alpha   90.00
_cell.angle_beta   90.00
_cell.angle_gamma   90.00
#
_symmetry.space_group_name_H-M   'P 1'
#
loop_
_entity.id
_entity.type
_entity.pdbx_description
1 polymer ?
#
loop_
_entity_poly.entity_id
_entity_poly.type
_entity_poly.pdbx_seq_one_letter_code
_entity_poly.pdbx_strand_id
1 'polypeptide(L)'
;SLASAWAYRRELSRDYRVLRVLLLPSLLGGAVGSALLLVTPQRVFDAAVPGLVLLATLLLLWQNLRPAKPAGQGGAAEEFALPSRPWVVFLLQFLVSVYGGYFGAGIGIMMLALLSSFAGNVDIHRMNAIKTVLASLINGVAALAFLFAGAVDGAATAIMMAAAVVGSFGGAVVARRIAPSKVRWFVVALGLVLTAKLGWDRFAP
;
A
#
# COMPACT_ATOMS: atom_id res chain seq x y z
N SER A 1 3.65 -4.29 -10.53
CA SER A 1 4.70 -4.78 -11.44
C SER A 1 4.47 -4.24 -12.84
N LEU A 2 5.48 -4.25 -13.72
CA LEU A 2 5.31 -3.95 -15.17
C LEU A 2 4.19 -4.80 -15.80
N ALA A 3 4.05 -6.05 -15.34
CA ALA A 3 2.95 -6.94 -15.68
C ALA A 3 1.55 -6.38 -15.34
N SER A 4 1.43 -5.63 -14.24
CA SER A 4 0.18 -4.98 -13.81
C SER A 4 -0.15 -3.75 -14.66
N ALA A 5 0.86 -2.96 -15.04
CA ALA A 5 0.68 -1.83 -15.96
C ALA A 5 0.23 -2.29 -17.35
N TRP A 6 0.73 -3.44 -17.83
CA TRP A 6 0.33 -4.02 -19.10
C TRP A 6 -1.06 -4.70 -19.03
N ALA A 7 -1.36 -5.41 -17.94
CA ALA A 7 -2.65 -6.06 -17.71
C ALA A 7 -3.81 -5.07 -17.60
N TYR A 8 -3.57 -3.88 -17.03
CA TYR A 8 -4.59 -2.85 -16.80
C TYR A 8 -4.56 -1.69 -17.79
N ARG A 9 -3.86 -1.81 -18.93
CA ARG A 9 -3.64 -0.68 -19.86
C ARG A 9 -4.91 0.03 -20.36
N ARG A 10 -6.02 -0.71 -20.56
CA ARG A 10 -7.31 -0.17 -21.02
C ARG A 10 -8.09 0.54 -19.92
N GLU A 11 -7.89 0.15 -18.67
CA GLU A 11 -8.50 0.77 -17.49
C GLU A 11 -7.68 2.01 -17.07
N LEU A 12 -6.33 1.91 -17.15
CA LEU A 12 -5.41 3.02 -16.92
C LEU A 12 -5.58 4.17 -17.92
N SER A 13 -5.93 3.89 -19.18
CA SER A 13 -6.14 4.94 -20.18
C SER A 13 -7.28 5.90 -19.82
N ARG A 14 -8.26 5.43 -19.02
CA ARG A 14 -9.40 6.25 -18.58
C ARG A 14 -9.07 7.11 -17.36
N ASP A 15 -8.13 6.67 -16.51
CA ASP A 15 -7.72 7.35 -15.27
C ASP A 15 -6.29 7.89 -15.28
N TYR A 16 -5.69 8.02 -16.47
CA TYR A 16 -4.30 8.46 -16.64
C TYR A 16 -4.02 9.81 -15.98
N ARG A 17 -5.01 10.72 -15.97
CA ARG A 17 -4.88 12.04 -15.31
C ARG A 17 -4.66 11.89 -13.80
N VAL A 18 -5.42 11.02 -13.14
CA VAL A 18 -5.29 10.75 -11.70
C VAL A 18 -3.94 10.11 -11.41
N LEU A 19 -3.57 9.11 -12.20
CA LEU A 19 -2.26 8.46 -12.08
C LEU A 19 -1.12 9.49 -12.20
N ARG A 20 -1.17 10.37 -13.20
CA ARG A 20 -0.14 11.39 -13.43
C ARG A 20 -0.02 12.41 -12.28
N VAL A 21 -1.14 12.81 -11.68
CA VAL A 21 -1.13 13.69 -10.50
C VAL A 21 -0.53 12.99 -9.28
N LEU A 22 -0.80 11.69 -9.11
CA LEU A 22 -0.31 10.92 -7.96
C LEU A 22 1.12 10.38 -8.16
N LEU A 23 1.64 10.34 -9.38
CA LEU A 23 2.97 9.81 -9.69
C LEU A 23 4.09 10.57 -8.96
N LEU A 24 4.11 11.91 -9.10
CA LEU A 24 5.14 12.74 -8.50
C LEU A 24 5.19 12.67 -6.97
N PRO A 25 4.07 12.85 -6.22
CA PRO A 25 4.09 12.69 -4.76
C PRO A 25 4.42 11.26 -4.34
N SER A 26 4.12 10.24 -5.17
CA SER A 26 4.50 8.85 -4.87
C SER A 26 6.01 8.61 -4.99
N LEU A 27 6.63 9.14 -6.04
CA LEU A 27 8.08 9.07 -6.22
C LEU A 27 8.81 9.79 -5.10
N LEU A 28 8.43 11.04 -4.83
CA LEU A 28 9.05 11.86 -3.79
C LEU A 28 8.82 11.27 -2.41
N GLY A 29 7.58 10.85 -2.10
CA GLY A 29 7.27 10.24 -0.82
C GLY A 29 8.00 8.91 -0.63
N GLY A 30 8.05 8.05 -1.65
CA GLY A 30 8.80 6.80 -1.60
C GLY A 30 10.31 7.01 -1.38
N ALA A 31 10.90 7.99 -2.07
CA ALA A 31 12.31 8.36 -1.89
C ALA A 31 12.58 8.89 -0.48
N VAL A 32 11.74 9.81 0.02
CA VAL A 32 11.86 10.36 1.38
C VAL A 32 11.66 9.26 2.42
N GLY A 33 10.65 8.41 2.28
CA GLY A 33 10.37 7.32 3.22
C GLY A 33 11.49 6.30 3.30
N SER A 34 12.04 5.88 2.15
CA SER A 34 13.17 4.94 2.12
C SER A 34 14.47 5.56 2.63
N ALA A 35 14.73 6.83 2.31
CA ALA A 35 15.85 7.57 2.89
C ALA A 35 15.71 7.68 4.42
N LEU A 36 14.50 7.98 4.93
CA LEU A 36 14.22 7.97 6.36
C LEU A 36 14.55 6.62 6.98
N LEU A 37 14.14 5.51 6.35
CA LEU A 37 14.42 4.18 6.88
C LEU A 37 15.93 3.90 6.92
N LEU A 38 16.68 4.31 5.89
CA LEU A 38 18.14 4.14 5.84
C LEU A 38 18.90 4.91 6.93
N VAL A 39 18.42 6.09 7.32
CA VAL A 39 19.05 6.90 8.38
C VAL A 39 18.49 6.61 9.77
N THR A 40 17.36 5.90 9.88
CA THR A 40 16.71 5.65 11.16
C THR A 40 17.43 4.54 11.92
N PRO A 41 17.87 4.77 13.17
CA PRO A 41 18.46 3.73 13.99
C PRO A 41 17.47 2.57 14.21
N GLN A 42 17.97 1.34 14.18
CA GLN A 42 17.14 0.13 14.36
C GLN A 42 16.24 0.20 15.61
N ARG A 43 16.75 0.74 16.73
CA ARG A 43 15.96 0.93 17.96
C ARG A 43 14.73 1.81 17.79
N VAL A 44 14.84 2.86 16.98
CA VAL A 44 13.73 3.79 16.70
C VAL A 44 12.74 3.14 15.75
N PHE A 45 13.24 2.41 14.74
CA PHE A 45 12.39 1.62 13.85
C PHE A 45 11.57 0.60 14.63
N ASP A 46 12.22 -0.24 15.44
CA ASP A 46 11.56 -1.28 16.25
C ASP A 46 10.50 -0.68 17.19
N ALA A 47 10.74 0.51 17.74
CA ALA A 47 9.77 1.23 18.54
C ALA A 47 8.58 1.79 17.74
N ALA A 48 8.79 2.13 16.46
CA ALA A 48 7.74 2.66 15.58
C ALA A 48 6.85 1.55 14.97
N VAL A 49 7.42 0.34 14.72
CA VAL A 49 6.71 -0.77 14.06
C VAL A 49 5.34 -1.09 14.68
N PRO A 50 5.16 -1.21 16.02
CA PRO A 50 3.86 -1.53 16.60
C PRO A 50 2.79 -0.49 16.22
N GLY A 51 3.14 0.79 16.25
CA GLY A 51 2.25 1.88 15.86
C GLY A 51 1.92 1.89 14.37
N LEU A 52 2.91 1.61 13.51
CA LEU A 52 2.72 1.53 12.06
C LEU A 52 1.82 0.34 11.66
N VAL A 53 2.01 -0.81 12.31
CA VAL A 53 1.16 -2.00 12.13
C VAL A 53 -0.26 -1.72 12.65
N LEU A 54 -0.38 -1.08 13.82
CA LEU A 54 -1.68 -0.71 14.38
C LEU A 54 -2.43 0.23 13.44
N LEU A 55 -1.76 1.27 12.93
CA LEU A 55 -2.35 2.22 11.98
C LEU A 55 -2.89 1.51 10.73
N ALA A 56 -2.09 0.64 10.10
CA ALA A 56 -2.53 -0.15 8.94
C ALA A 56 -3.71 -1.06 9.29
N THR A 57 -3.68 -1.67 10.47
CA THR A 57 -4.73 -2.58 10.96
C THR A 57 -6.03 -1.83 11.22
N LEU A 58 -5.98 -0.66 11.85
CA LEU A 58 -7.14 0.19 12.11
C LEU A 58 -7.74 0.72 10.80
N LEU A 59 -6.91 1.09 9.83
CA LEU A 59 -7.40 1.51 8.51
C LEU A 59 -8.07 0.35 7.77
N LEU A 60 -7.52 -0.87 7.88
CA LEU A 60 -8.16 -2.06 7.32
C LEU A 60 -9.49 -2.38 8.01
N LEU A 61 -9.52 -2.30 9.34
CA LEU A 61 -10.73 -2.48 10.14
C LEU A 61 -11.81 -1.47 9.73
N TRP A 62 -11.44 -0.19 9.65
CA TRP A 62 -12.33 0.87 9.21
C TRP A 62 -12.88 0.61 7.80
N GLN A 63 -12.05 0.15 6.86
CA GLN A 63 -12.50 -0.25 5.53
C GLN A 63 -13.46 -1.45 5.55
N ASN A 64 -13.25 -2.41 6.46
CA ASN A 64 -14.13 -3.58 6.60
C ASN A 64 -15.47 -3.23 7.25
N LEU A 65 -15.50 -2.25 8.15
CA LEU A 65 -16.71 -1.77 8.82
C LEU A 65 -17.55 -0.86 7.94
N ARG A 66 -16.97 -0.24 6.91
CA ARG A 66 -17.74 0.53 5.93
C ARG A 66 -18.61 -0.42 5.10
N PRO A 67 -19.93 -0.15 4.97
CA PRO A 67 -20.79 -0.97 4.13
C PRO A 67 -20.23 -0.99 2.72
N ALA A 68 -20.16 -2.18 2.13
CA ALA A 68 -19.82 -2.31 0.72
C ALA A 68 -20.82 -1.47 -0.06
N LYS A 69 -20.37 -0.38 -0.70
CA LYS A 69 -21.23 0.34 -1.64
C LYS A 69 -21.70 -0.70 -2.67
N PRO A 70 -23.01 -0.87 -2.87
CA PRO A 70 -23.49 -1.79 -3.89
C PRO A 70 -22.81 -1.41 -5.20
N ALA A 71 -22.25 -2.40 -5.88
CA ALA A 71 -21.71 -2.23 -7.22
C ALA A 71 -22.88 -1.77 -8.11
N GLY A 72 -23.01 -0.46 -8.26
CA GLY A 72 -24.07 0.17 -9.02
C GLY A 72 -23.91 -0.22 -10.47
N GLN A 73 -24.89 -0.95 -10.98
CA GLN A 73 -25.00 -1.26 -12.40
C GLN A 73 -25.01 0.05 -13.20
N GLY A 74 -24.07 0.16 -14.13
CA GLY A 74 -24.16 0.89 -15.40
C GLY A 74 -24.81 2.28 -15.42
N GLY A 75 -24.00 3.30 -15.72
CA GLY A 75 -24.43 4.33 -16.66
C GLY A 75 -24.69 5.73 -16.12
N ALA A 76 -23.71 6.37 -15.47
CA ALA A 76 -23.55 7.83 -15.49
C ALA A 76 -22.14 8.20 -15.03
N ALA A 77 -21.35 8.86 -15.90
CA ALA A 77 -19.98 9.35 -15.72
C ALA A 77 -19.30 9.10 -14.34
N GLU A 78 -18.76 7.89 -14.14
CA GLU A 78 -17.95 7.52 -12.97
C GLU A 78 -16.50 8.02 -13.14
N GLU A 79 -16.28 9.31 -12.89
CA GLU A 79 -14.94 9.92 -12.83
C GLU A 79 -14.43 10.06 -11.39
N PHE A 80 -13.11 9.98 -11.23
CA PHE A 80 -12.46 10.40 -9.99
C PHE A 80 -12.72 11.89 -9.76
N ALA A 81 -13.40 12.21 -8.66
CA ALA A 81 -13.56 13.58 -8.21
C ALA A 81 -12.36 13.96 -7.34
N LEU A 82 -11.27 14.37 -7.99
CA LEU A 82 -10.13 14.91 -7.24
C LEU A 82 -10.59 16.16 -6.47
N PRO A 83 -10.24 16.28 -5.18
CA PRO A 83 -10.50 17.50 -4.42
C PRO A 83 -10.11 18.75 -5.19
N SER A 84 -10.93 19.80 -5.10
CA SER A 84 -10.73 21.08 -5.79
C SER A 84 -9.38 21.75 -5.44
N ARG A 85 -8.75 21.30 -4.34
CA ARG A 85 -7.44 21.73 -3.86
C ARG A 85 -6.38 20.66 -4.21
N PRO A 86 -5.63 20.81 -5.33
CA PRO A 86 -4.67 19.81 -5.78
C PRO A 86 -3.53 19.56 -4.78
N TRP A 87 -3.18 20.56 -3.96
CA TRP A 87 -2.16 20.42 -2.92
C TRP A 87 -2.55 19.41 -1.84
N VAL A 88 -3.84 19.26 -1.53
CA VAL A 88 -4.32 18.29 -0.53
C VAL A 88 -4.12 16.86 -1.05
N VAL A 89 -4.45 16.63 -2.31
CA VAL A 89 -4.22 15.34 -2.99
C VAL A 89 -2.74 14.99 -2.99
N PHE A 90 -1.90 15.97 -3.33
CA PHE A 90 -0.45 15.81 -3.32
C PHE A 90 0.05 15.45 -1.93
N LEU A 91 -0.33 16.21 -0.90
CA LEU A 91 0.12 16.00 0.48
C LEU A 91 -0.32 14.64 1.02
N LEU A 92 -1.58 14.25 0.82
CA LEU A 92 -2.08 12.96 1.30
C LEU A 92 -1.38 11.79 0.59
N GLN A 93 -1.22 11.87 -0.74
CA GLN A 93 -0.49 10.84 -1.48
C GLN A 93 0.97 10.78 -1.07
N PHE A 94 1.60 11.94 -0.86
CA PHE A 94 2.98 12.04 -0.38
C PHE A 94 3.14 11.34 0.97
N LEU A 95 2.27 11.64 1.95
CA LEU A 95 2.31 10.99 3.27
C LEU A 95 2.09 9.48 3.20
N VAL A 96 1.12 9.01 2.41
CA VAL A 96 0.91 7.57 2.16
C VAL A 96 2.16 6.93 1.53
N SER A 97 2.85 7.67 0.67
CA SER A 97 4.04 7.18 -0.03
C SER A 97 5.30 7.24 0.82
N VAL A 98 5.42 8.19 1.76
CA VAL A 98 6.46 8.20 2.81
C VAL A 98 6.29 6.99 3.71
N TYR A 99 5.07 6.72 4.18
CA TYR A 99 4.77 5.49 4.92
C TYR A 99 5.12 4.24 4.10
N GLY A 100 4.76 4.24 2.82
CA GLY A 100 5.07 3.18 1.88
C GLY A 100 6.57 2.93 1.68
N GLY A 101 7.36 3.99 1.53
CA GLY A 101 8.81 3.88 1.39
C GLY A 101 9.52 3.49 2.69
N TYR A 102 8.97 3.89 3.84
CA TYR A 102 9.54 3.62 5.15
C TYR A 102 9.20 2.22 5.69
N PHE A 103 7.96 1.76 5.54
CA PHE A 103 7.50 0.49 6.10
C PHE A 103 6.99 -0.50 5.05
N GLY A 104 6.33 0.00 4.00
CA GLY A 104 5.85 -0.80 2.85
C GLY A 104 4.66 -1.72 3.14
N ALA A 105 4.57 -2.33 4.32
CA ALA A 105 3.48 -3.20 4.70
C ALA A 105 2.17 -2.42 4.86
N GLY A 106 1.06 -2.95 4.33
CA GLY A 106 -0.26 -2.31 4.44
C GLY A 106 -0.47 -1.05 3.57
N ILE A 107 0.55 -0.58 2.84
CA ILE A 107 0.44 0.61 1.96
C ILE A 107 -0.73 0.51 1.00
N GLY A 108 -1.02 -0.70 0.53
CA GLY A 108 -2.11 -0.94 -0.39
C GLY A 108 -3.50 -0.64 0.17
N ILE A 109 -3.68 -0.78 1.49
CA ILE A 109 -4.93 -0.48 2.20
C ILE A 109 -5.02 1.02 2.39
N MET A 110 -3.93 1.68 2.81
CA MET A 110 -3.85 3.14 2.93
C MET A 110 -4.15 3.83 1.60
N MET A 111 -3.58 3.33 0.52
CA MET A 111 -3.78 3.88 -0.82
C MET A 111 -5.20 3.65 -1.32
N LEU A 112 -5.82 2.50 -1.03
CA LEU A 112 -7.24 2.30 -1.30
C LEU A 112 -8.13 3.19 -0.43
N ALA A 113 -7.75 3.47 0.82
CA ALA A 113 -8.47 4.40 1.69
C ALA A 113 -8.45 5.80 1.09
N LEU A 114 -7.26 6.23 0.66
CA LEU A 114 -7.06 7.52 0.00
C LEU A 114 -7.83 7.60 -1.32
N LEU A 115 -7.67 6.62 -2.21
CA LEU A 115 -8.40 6.58 -3.48
C LEU A 115 -9.92 6.52 -3.26
N SER A 116 -10.40 5.80 -2.23
CA SER A 116 -11.83 5.75 -1.89
C SER A 116 -12.38 7.08 -1.37
N SER A 117 -11.50 7.95 -0.87
CA SER A 117 -11.89 9.30 -0.45
C SER A 117 -12.07 10.25 -1.65
N PHE A 118 -11.44 9.95 -2.79
CA PHE A 118 -11.53 10.72 -4.04
C PHE A 118 -12.50 10.10 -5.05
N ALA A 119 -12.73 8.79 -4.94
CA ALA A 119 -13.63 8.03 -5.78
C ALA A 119 -15.02 7.99 -5.14
N GLY A 120 -15.95 8.79 -5.67
CA GLY A 120 -17.36 8.72 -5.26
C GLY A 120 -17.93 7.32 -5.47
N ASN A 121 -18.03 6.89 -6.74
CA ASN A 121 -18.57 5.58 -7.16
C ASN A 121 -17.66 4.90 -8.21
N VAL A 122 -16.34 5.10 -8.15
CA VAL A 122 -15.44 4.46 -9.13
C VAL A 122 -15.31 2.96 -8.81
N ASP A 123 -15.34 2.13 -9.84
CA ASP A 123 -15.06 0.70 -9.74
C ASP A 123 -13.82 0.36 -8.90
N ILE A 124 -13.99 -0.61 -8.00
CA ILE A 124 -12.91 -1.12 -7.16
C ILE A 124 -11.74 -1.69 -7.96
N HIS A 125 -12.01 -2.20 -9.17
CA HIS A 125 -11.00 -2.72 -10.09
C HIS A 125 -10.08 -1.60 -10.61
N ARG A 126 -10.64 -0.44 -10.98
CA ARG A 126 -9.87 0.74 -11.41
C ARG A 126 -9.00 1.29 -10.29
N MET A 127 -9.55 1.39 -9.08
CA MET A 127 -8.78 1.80 -7.89
C MET A 127 -7.63 0.83 -7.60
N ASN A 128 -7.88 -0.48 -7.71
CA ASN A 128 -6.85 -1.50 -7.55
C ASN A 128 -5.76 -1.41 -8.62
N ALA A 129 -6.11 -1.08 -9.86
CA ALA A 129 -5.14 -0.88 -10.93
C ALA A 129 -4.18 0.28 -10.62
N ILE A 130 -4.71 1.47 -10.28
CA ILE A 130 -3.91 2.65 -9.89
C ILE A 130 -3.04 2.31 -8.67
N LYS A 131 -3.66 1.75 -7.63
CA LYS A 131 -2.98 1.35 -6.40
C LYS A 131 -1.81 0.41 -6.68
N THR A 132 -2.01 -0.60 -7.53
CA THR A 132 -0.95 -1.58 -7.84
C THR A 132 0.23 -0.92 -8.54
N VAL A 133 -0.02 0.01 -9.46
CA VAL A 133 1.05 0.74 -10.17
C VAL A 133 1.82 1.64 -9.20
N LEU A 134 1.12 2.47 -8.43
CA LEU A 134 1.76 3.40 -7.49
C LEU A 134 2.50 2.66 -6.36
N ALA A 135 1.92 1.60 -5.78
CA ALA A 135 2.59 0.80 -4.76
C ALA A 135 3.84 0.10 -5.32
N SER A 136 3.79 -0.38 -6.57
CA SER A 136 4.98 -0.94 -7.22
C SER A 136 6.06 0.09 -7.45
N LEU A 137 5.67 1.32 -7.79
CA LEU A 137 6.60 2.43 -7.99
C LEU A 137 7.30 2.80 -6.67
N ILE A 138 6.54 2.96 -5.59
CA ILE A 138 7.06 3.30 -4.27
C ILE A 138 8.02 2.21 -3.78
N ASN A 139 7.63 0.94 -3.89
CA ASN A 139 8.48 -0.19 -3.52
C ASN A 139 9.72 -0.29 -4.42
N GLY A 140 9.58 0.02 -5.71
CA GLY A 140 10.72 0.06 -6.64
C GLY A 140 11.71 1.15 -6.29
N VAL A 141 11.23 2.36 -5.94
CA VAL A 141 12.09 3.45 -5.45
C VAL A 141 12.78 3.06 -4.16
N ALA A 142 12.06 2.46 -3.20
CA ALA A 142 12.66 1.98 -1.96
C ALA A 142 13.74 0.93 -2.23
N ALA A 143 13.45 -0.08 -3.05
CA ALA A 143 14.43 -1.11 -3.43
C ALA A 143 15.69 -0.51 -4.06
N LEU A 144 15.54 0.45 -4.98
CA LEU A 144 16.67 1.16 -5.58
C LEU A 144 17.46 1.96 -4.54
N ALA A 145 16.78 2.67 -3.63
CA ALA A 145 17.43 3.43 -2.56
C ALA A 145 18.28 2.51 -1.66
N PHE A 146 17.76 1.35 -1.27
CA PHE A 146 18.51 0.35 -0.50
C PHE A 146 19.72 -0.19 -1.27
N LEU A 147 19.54 -0.51 -2.56
CA LEU A 147 20.63 -0.98 -3.42
C LEU A 147 21.76 0.06 -3.53
N PHE A 148 21.42 1.33 -3.79
CA PHE A 148 22.42 2.40 -3.90
C PHE A 148 23.10 2.73 -2.57
N ALA A 149 22.41 2.56 -1.44
CA ALA A 149 22.99 2.75 -0.12
C ALA A 149 23.97 1.62 0.29
N GLY A 150 24.09 0.55 -0.50
CA GLY A 150 24.92 -0.61 -0.16
C GLY A 150 24.43 -1.38 1.07
N ALA A 151 23.20 -1.11 1.53
CA ALA A 151 22.60 -1.71 2.72
C ALA A 151 21.97 -3.09 2.43
N VAL A 152 22.43 -3.77 1.38
CA VAL A 152 21.78 -4.94 0.79
C VAL A 152 22.77 -6.09 0.71
N ASP A 153 22.54 -7.14 1.49
CA ASP A 153 23.27 -8.39 1.35
C ASP A 153 22.75 -9.15 0.11
N GLY A 154 23.63 -9.44 -0.84
CA GLY A 154 23.26 -10.03 -2.13
C GLY A 154 22.63 -11.43 -1.99
N ALA A 155 23.11 -12.24 -1.04
CA ALA A 155 22.61 -13.60 -0.82
C ALA A 155 21.24 -13.57 -0.15
N ALA A 156 21.11 -12.80 0.93
CA ALA A 156 19.84 -12.60 1.62
C ALA A 156 18.77 -12.03 0.67
N THR A 157 19.15 -11.08 -0.19
CA THR A 157 18.24 -10.46 -1.16
C THR A 157 17.76 -11.45 -2.21
N ALA A 158 18.63 -12.29 -2.75
CA ALA A 158 18.24 -13.33 -3.70
C ALA A 158 17.24 -14.32 -3.07
N ILE A 159 17.51 -14.75 -1.83
CA ILE A 159 16.62 -15.65 -1.07
C ILE A 159 15.28 -14.97 -0.79
N MET A 160 15.28 -13.72 -0.31
CA MET A 160 14.08 -12.95 -0.03
C MET A 160 13.25 -12.72 -1.30
N MET A 161 13.88 -12.41 -2.43
CA MET A 161 13.19 -12.26 -3.72
C MET A 161 12.54 -13.56 -4.15
N ALA A 162 13.26 -14.69 -4.11
CA ALA A 162 12.71 -15.99 -4.46
C ALA A 162 11.53 -16.37 -3.55
N ALA A 163 11.69 -16.22 -2.23
CA ALA A 163 10.64 -16.48 -1.25
C ALA A 163 9.42 -15.56 -1.45
N ALA A 164 9.64 -14.28 -1.74
CA ALA A 164 8.56 -13.32 -2.00
C ALA A 164 7.80 -13.66 -3.29
N VAL A 165 8.51 -14.08 -4.36
CA VAL A 165 7.88 -14.54 -5.60
C VAL A 165 7.02 -15.76 -5.33
N VAL A 166 7.59 -16.82 -4.75
CA VAL A 166 6.86 -18.06 -4.43
C VAL A 166 5.67 -17.78 -3.50
N GLY A 167 5.89 -17.00 -2.45
CA GLY A 167 4.85 -16.60 -1.49
C GLY A 167 3.75 -15.76 -2.13
N SER A 168 4.08 -14.86 -3.08
CA SER A 168 3.08 -14.05 -3.80
C SER A 168 2.19 -14.91 -4.70
N PHE A 169 2.75 -15.91 -5.39
CA PHE A 169 1.98 -16.83 -6.22
C PHE A 169 1.13 -17.78 -5.37
N GLY A 170 1.75 -18.46 -4.40
CA GLY A 170 1.07 -19.40 -3.51
C GLY A 170 -0.02 -18.71 -2.69
N GLY A 171 0.30 -17.57 -2.09
CA GLY A 171 -0.64 -16.73 -1.36
C GLY A 171 -1.80 -16.25 -2.23
N ALA A 172 -1.54 -15.82 -3.46
CA ALA A 172 -2.61 -15.41 -4.38
C ALA A 172 -3.52 -16.59 -4.79
N VAL A 173 -2.97 -17.78 -4.99
CA VAL A 173 -3.76 -18.99 -5.31
C VAL A 173 -4.67 -19.36 -4.14
N VAL A 174 -4.14 -19.39 -2.92
CA VAL A 174 -4.92 -19.72 -1.72
C VAL A 174 -5.95 -18.63 -1.41
N ALA A 175 -5.57 -17.36 -1.49
CA ALA A 175 -6.46 -16.23 -1.21
C ALA A 175 -7.66 -16.18 -2.17
N ARG A 176 -7.50 -16.62 -3.43
CA ARG A 176 -8.62 -16.72 -4.40
C ARG A 176 -9.64 -17.80 -4.04
N ARG A 177 -9.29 -18.79 -3.21
CA ARG A 177 -10.20 -19.85 -2.77
C ARG A 177 -10.98 -19.50 -1.50
N ILE A 178 -10.59 -18.42 -0.81
CA ILE A 178 -11.20 -17.98 0.44
C ILE A 178 -12.07 -16.76 0.15
N ALA A 179 -13.24 -16.68 0.82
CA ALA A 179 -14.09 -15.50 0.71
C ALA A 179 -13.29 -14.22 1.08
N PRO A 180 -13.31 -13.15 0.26
CA PRO A 180 -12.48 -11.95 0.48
C PRO A 180 -12.66 -11.33 1.88
N SER A 181 -13.86 -11.39 2.43
CA SER A 181 -14.15 -10.92 3.80
C SER A 181 -13.33 -11.68 4.86
N LYS A 182 -13.23 -13.01 4.74
CA LYS A 182 -12.45 -13.84 5.68
C LYS A 182 -10.97 -13.51 5.62
N VAL A 183 -10.42 -13.30 4.41
CA VAL A 183 -9.02 -12.89 4.23
C VAL A 183 -8.76 -11.53 4.89
N ARG A 184 -9.66 -10.56 4.71
CA ARG A 184 -9.53 -9.23 5.33
C ARG A 184 -9.59 -9.29 6.85
N TRP A 185 -10.53 -10.03 7.43
CA TRP A 185 -10.63 -10.22 8.88
C TRP A 185 -9.44 -10.98 9.46
N PHE A 186 -8.92 -11.98 8.74
CA PHE A 186 -7.70 -12.67 9.12
C PHE A 186 -6.51 -11.71 9.20
N VAL A 187 -6.32 -10.83 8.22
CA VAL A 187 -5.25 -9.83 8.24
C VAL A 187 -5.44 -8.84 9.39
N VAL A 188 -6.67 -8.43 9.71
CA VAL A 188 -6.94 -7.59 10.89
C VAL A 188 -6.56 -8.31 12.18
N ALA A 189 -6.98 -9.56 12.35
CA ALA A 189 -6.67 -10.35 13.55
C ALA A 189 -5.15 -10.52 13.70
N LEU A 190 -4.45 -10.87 12.61
CA LEU A 190 -2.99 -11.00 12.60
C LEU A 190 -2.31 -9.66 12.95
N GLY A 191 -2.79 -8.55 12.39
CA GLY A 191 -2.28 -7.21 12.70
C GLY A 191 -2.44 -6.86 14.17
N LEU A 192 -3.62 -7.12 14.76
CA LEU A 192 -3.87 -6.89 16.19
C LEU A 192 -2.99 -7.77 17.08
N VAL A 193 -2.83 -9.06 16.74
CA VAL A 193 -1.95 -9.98 17.48
C VAL A 193 -0.50 -9.53 17.42
N LEU A 194 -0.01 -9.13 16.23
CA LEU A 194 1.35 -8.64 16.07
C LEU A 194 1.58 -7.34 16.83
N THR A 195 0.65 -6.39 16.75
CA THR A 195 0.72 -5.15 17.53
C THR A 195 0.73 -5.45 19.03
N ALA A 196 -0.15 -6.34 19.51
CA ALA A 196 -0.21 -6.71 20.92
C ALA A 196 1.08 -7.38 21.38
N LYS A 197 1.63 -8.32 20.59
CA LYS A 197 2.88 -9.01 20.91
C LYS A 197 4.07 -8.05 20.91
N LEU A 198 4.24 -7.24 19.86
CA LEU A 198 5.35 -6.29 19.77
C LEU A 198 5.25 -5.19 20.84
N GLY A 199 4.03 -4.78 21.18
CA GLY A 199 3.78 -3.89 22.32
C GLY A 199 4.15 -4.55 23.64
N TRP A 200 3.77 -5.80 23.85
CA TRP A 200 4.11 -6.56 25.04
C TRP A 200 5.62 -6.74 25.20
N ASP A 201 6.31 -7.21 24.16
CA ASP A 201 7.77 -7.41 24.17
C ASP A 201 8.55 -6.11 24.47
N ARG A 202 7.92 -4.94 24.28
CA ARG A 202 8.55 -3.63 24.48
C ARG A 202 8.16 -2.91 25.76
N PHE A 203 6.91 -3.04 26.21
CA PHE A 203 6.34 -2.33 27.35
C PHE A 203 6.04 -3.23 28.56
N ALA A 204 6.12 -4.55 28.42
CA ALA A 204 6.09 -5.43 29.56
C ALA A 204 7.39 -5.28 30.37
N PRO A 205 7.30 -5.28 31.71
CA PRO A 205 8.44 -5.13 32.62
C PRO A 205 9.42 -6.30 32.55
#